data_AF-A0A1G7RUW4-F1
#
_entry.id   AF-A0A1G7RUW4-F1
#
_cell.length_a   1.000
_cell.length_b   1.000
_cell.length_c   1.000
_cell.angle_alpha   90.00
_cell.angle_beta   90.00
_cell.angle_gamma   90.00
#
_symmetry.space_group_name_H-M   'P 1'
#
loop_
_entity.id
_entity.type
_entity.pdbx_description
1 polymer ?
#
loop_
_entity_poly.entity_id
_entity_poly.type
_entity_poly.pdbx_seq_one_letter_code
_entity_poly.pdbx_strand_id
1 'polypeptide(L)'
;MEKTVKVTCLNNGQDYDIPMGSNLSEALQLMNLTMEHEPILAHVNNKVEGMHYRIYKPKRVEFLDITSASGQRAYTRTLFFILCKAVRDLYTPCKVAIDIPVSNGYYVDLNIGHPVTLEDAGRIRKRMQEIIDAAMPIHRHETTTKEAIEMFNALHTFSKVKLLKSTGSLYTTFYDIGEYYDYFYGSILTNTKQIYLFGLEKYYDGLLLRIPSREHPNELGELIMQDKMFGIFKEHHRWQDILGMRTIGDLNECIDKGFSSHLIQISEALQEKKIARIADEIANRKGIKLVLIAGPSSSGKTTTCKRLSVQLAVNSIKPIGISLDDYFLDRELTPRDESGDYDFENLHALNLPLLNEQMNALFRGEEVELPRYDFPTGKSVKSGRELKLEDDQILVVEGIHALNPELMATVPQEQIYRVYASALTTLLLDNHNYIPTTDNRLLRRIIRDYKYRGVSAQETIRRWPSVRKGENKWIFPFQENCDQMFNSAMLFELAVIKSQAEPLLEQVPEDCPEYAEAYRLRKFLKYIRPIPEDQIPPTSLLREFLGGSSFEY
;
A
#
# COMPACT_ATOMS: atom_id res chain seq x y z
N MET A 1 -28.83 -39.54 -12.22
CA MET A 1 -27.63 -38.79 -12.64
C MET A 1 -27.47 -37.62 -11.68
N GLU A 2 -26.32 -37.51 -11.03
CA GLU A 2 -25.98 -36.26 -10.33
C GLU A 2 -26.00 -35.12 -11.35
N LYS A 3 -26.62 -33.99 -10.99
CA LYS A 3 -26.63 -32.83 -11.87
C LYS A 3 -25.21 -32.29 -11.96
N THR A 4 -24.68 -32.16 -13.17
CA THR A 4 -23.38 -31.54 -13.40
C THR A 4 -23.52 -30.08 -13.81
N VAL A 5 -22.42 -29.35 -13.69
CA VAL A 5 -22.29 -27.95 -14.06
C VAL A 5 -20.99 -27.79 -14.85
N LYS A 6 -21.06 -27.12 -15.99
CA LYS A 6 -19.89 -26.88 -16.84
C LYS A 6 -18.94 -25.86 -16.20
N VAL A 7 -17.67 -26.22 -16.08
CA VAL A 7 -16.59 -25.34 -15.62
C VAL A 7 -15.51 -25.26 -16.69
N THR A 8 -15.21 -24.06 -17.18
CA THR A 8 -14.10 -23.81 -18.09
C THR A 8 -12.85 -23.50 -17.27
N CYS A 9 -11.85 -24.38 -17.30
CA CYS A 9 -10.56 -24.19 -16.66
C CYS A 9 -9.65 -23.35 -17.55
N LEU A 10 -9.29 -22.16 -17.12
CA LEU A 10 -8.47 -21.23 -17.90
C LEU A 10 -6.99 -21.64 -17.92
N ASN A 11 -6.52 -22.40 -16.91
CA ASN A 11 -5.13 -22.86 -16.84
C ASN A 11 -4.76 -23.81 -18.00
N ASN A 12 -5.72 -24.56 -18.54
CA ASN A 12 -5.50 -25.50 -19.64
C ASN A 12 -6.48 -25.34 -20.82
N GLY A 13 -7.41 -24.40 -20.74
CA GLY A 13 -8.37 -24.10 -21.80
C GLY A 13 -9.48 -25.14 -22.01
N GLN A 14 -9.69 -26.07 -21.07
CA GLN A 14 -10.65 -27.17 -21.21
C GLN A 14 -11.94 -26.95 -20.40
N ASP A 15 -13.04 -27.51 -20.92
CA ASP A 15 -14.33 -27.59 -20.22
C ASP A 15 -14.47 -28.91 -19.47
N TYR A 16 -14.97 -28.85 -18.23
CA TYR A 16 -15.21 -29.99 -17.37
C TYR A 16 -16.66 -30.02 -16.87
N ASP A 17 -17.25 -31.21 -16.80
CA ASP A 17 -18.53 -31.43 -16.12
C ASP A 17 -18.27 -31.76 -14.65
N ILE A 18 -18.53 -30.80 -13.77
CA ILE A 18 -18.31 -30.92 -12.33
C ILE A 18 -19.64 -31.17 -11.62
N PRO A 19 -19.73 -32.10 -10.65
CA PRO A 19 -20.95 -32.28 -9.86
C PRO A 19 -21.41 -30.97 -9.22
N MET A 20 -22.72 -30.71 -9.30
CA MET A 20 -23.31 -29.48 -8.76
C MET A 20 -23.11 -29.40 -7.25
N GLY A 21 -22.53 -28.30 -6.79
CA GLY A 21 -22.24 -28.06 -5.38
C GLY A 21 -20.82 -28.46 -4.96
N SER A 22 -20.03 -29.07 -5.84
CA SER A 22 -18.61 -29.32 -5.57
C SER A 22 -17.88 -28.02 -5.26
N ASN A 23 -16.92 -28.09 -4.35
CA ASN A 23 -16.00 -26.98 -4.08
C ASN A 23 -14.81 -26.96 -5.05
N LEU A 24 -14.01 -25.90 -5.03
CA LEU A 24 -12.85 -25.77 -5.91
C LEU A 24 -11.74 -26.81 -5.63
N SER A 25 -11.58 -27.30 -4.40
CA SER A 25 -10.65 -28.42 -4.11
C SER A 25 -11.08 -29.70 -4.81
N GLU A 26 -12.36 -30.05 -4.75
CA GLU A 26 -12.93 -31.22 -5.42
C GLU A 26 -12.86 -31.06 -6.94
N ALA A 27 -13.19 -29.87 -7.45
CA ALA A 27 -13.09 -29.57 -8.86
C ALA A 27 -11.65 -29.71 -9.39
N LEU A 28 -10.66 -29.21 -8.64
CA LEU A 28 -9.25 -29.35 -8.98
C LEU A 28 -8.81 -30.81 -9.08
N GLN A 29 -9.23 -31.65 -8.12
CA GLN A 29 -8.95 -33.09 -8.13
C GLN A 29 -9.57 -33.78 -9.35
N LEU A 30 -10.81 -33.45 -9.72
CA LEU A 30 -11.47 -34.01 -10.90
C LEU A 30 -10.80 -33.59 -12.21
N MET A 31 -10.24 -32.38 -12.26
CA MET A 31 -9.55 -31.86 -13.45
C MET A 31 -8.16 -32.49 -13.64
N ASN A 32 -7.57 -33.10 -12.61
CA ASN A 32 -6.18 -33.57 -12.61
C ASN A 32 -5.19 -32.50 -13.11
N LEU A 33 -5.43 -31.24 -12.75
CA LEU A 33 -4.59 -30.12 -13.17
C LEU A 33 -3.23 -30.20 -12.47
N THR A 34 -2.15 -30.10 -13.24
CA THR A 34 -0.78 -30.00 -12.72
C THR A 34 -0.29 -28.57 -12.89
N MET A 35 0.26 -28.00 -11.82
CA MET A 35 0.88 -26.67 -11.79
C MET A 35 2.25 -26.79 -11.12
N GLU A 36 3.16 -25.85 -11.40
CA GLU A 36 4.51 -25.83 -10.81
C GLU A 36 4.45 -25.77 -9.28
N HIS A 37 3.54 -24.95 -8.75
CA HIS A 37 3.25 -24.86 -7.33
C HIS A 37 1.79 -25.26 -7.06
N GLU A 38 1.53 -25.75 -5.84
CA GLU A 38 0.19 -26.18 -5.45
C GLU A 38 -0.82 -25.02 -5.55
N PRO A 39 -1.98 -25.23 -6.20
CA PRO A 39 -3.05 -24.24 -6.22
C PRO A 39 -3.56 -23.91 -4.82
N ILE A 40 -3.62 -22.61 -4.52
CA ILE A 40 -4.00 -22.08 -3.22
C ILE A 40 -5.43 -21.52 -3.23
N LEU A 41 -5.86 -20.96 -4.36
CA LEU A 41 -7.16 -20.32 -4.56
C LEU A 41 -7.46 -20.23 -6.06
N ALA A 42 -8.57 -19.59 -6.45
CA ALA A 42 -8.86 -19.36 -7.86
C ALA A 42 -9.49 -17.98 -8.13
N HIS A 43 -9.36 -17.51 -9.37
CA HIS A 43 -10.30 -16.56 -9.94
C HIS A 43 -11.52 -17.33 -10.50
N VAL A 44 -12.70 -17.02 -9.97
CA VAL A 44 -13.98 -17.53 -10.45
C VAL A 44 -14.73 -16.39 -11.12
N ASN A 45 -14.82 -16.42 -12.46
CA ASN A 45 -15.27 -15.28 -13.27
C ASN A 45 -14.57 -13.97 -12.86
N ASN A 46 -13.22 -13.99 -12.83
CA ASN A 46 -12.37 -12.88 -12.40
C ASN A 46 -12.57 -12.40 -10.95
N LYS A 47 -13.28 -13.14 -10.09
CA LYS A 47 -13.40 -12.85 -8.64
C LYS A 47 -12.53 -13.81 -7.85
N VAL A 48 -11.71 -13.29 -6.93
CA VAL A 48 -10.85 -14.11 -6.07
C VAL A 48 -11.70 -14.89 -5.07
N GLU A 49 -11.64 -16.22 -5.14
CA GLU A 49 -12.38 -17.13 -4.28
C GLU A 49 -11.44 -18.19 -3.68
N GLY A 50 -11.65 -18.54 -2.41
CA GLY A 50 -10.86 -19.59 -1.75
C GLY A 50 -11.32 -20.99 -2.13
N MET A 51 -10.51 -22.00 -1.84
CA MET A 51 -10.75 -23.38 -2.32
C MET A 51 -12.05 -24.03 -1.79
N HIS A 52 -12.64 -23.47 -0.74
CA HIS A 52 -13.95 -23.85 -0.19
C HIS A 52 -15.15 -23.38 -1.03
N TYR A 53 -14.94 -22.50 -2.02
CA TYR A 53 -16.02 -21.93 -2.84
C TYR A 53 -16.76 -23.03 -3.60
N ARG A 54 -18.10 -23.05 -3.50
CA ARG A 54 -18.97 -24.06 -4.11
C ARG A 54 -19.55 -23.61 -5.44
N ILE A 55 -19.57 -24.52 -6.42
CA ILE A 55 -19.98 -24.25 -7.80
C ILE A 55 -21.39 -24.76 -8.05
N TYR A 56 -22.35 -23.85 -8.25
CA TYR A 56 -23.75 -24.19 -8.53
C TYR A 56 -24.22 -23.80 -9.95
N LYS A 57 -23.43 -23.00 -10.66
CA LYS A 57 -23.73 -22.47 -12.00
C LYS A 57 -22.47 -22.51 -12.84
N PRO A 58 -22.55 -22.46 -14.18
CA PRO A 58 -21.36 -22.48 -15.02
C PRO A 58 -20.40 -21.35 -14.66
N LYS A 59 -19.10 -21.67 -14.63
CA LYS A 59 -18.03 -20.75 -14.23
C LYS A 59 -16.81 -20.90 -15.14
N ARG A 60 -16.08 -19.80 -15.29
CA ARG A 60 -14.69 -19.78 -15.75
C ARG A 60 -13.81 -19.73 -14.51
N VAL A 61 -12.86 -20.67 -14.40
CA VAL A 61 -12.01 -20.84 -13.22
C VAL A 61 -10.55 -20.81 -13.64
N GLU A 62 -9.76 -19.94 -13.02
CA GLU A 62 -8.31 -19.92 -13.12
C GLU A 62 -7.74 -20.19 -11.73
N PHE A 63 -7.11 -21.34 -11.55
CA PHE A 63 -6.39 -21.68 -10.32
C PHE A 63 -5.09 -20.88 -10.23
N LEU A 64 -4.79 -20.43 -9.01
CA LEU A 64 -3.65 -19.59 -8.72
C LEU A 64 -2.83 -20.18 -7.58
N ASP A 65 -1.52 -20.11 -7.72
CA ASP A 65 -0.55 -20.52 -6.72
C ASP A 65 0.11 -19.30 -6.03
N ILE A 66 1.15 -19.55 -5.24
CA ILE A 66 1.86 -18.55 -4.45
C ILE A 66 2.54 -17.44 -5.28
N THR A 67 2.83 -17.69 -6.57
CA THR A 67 3.46 -16.71 -7.47
C THR A 67 2.48 -15.62 -7.92
N SER A 68 1.18 -15.85 -7.76
CA SER A 68 0.16 -14.84 -8.01
C SER A 68 0.04 -13.84 -6.85
N ALA A 69 -0.32 -12.58 -7.14
CA ALA A 69 -0.56 -11.59 -6.09
C ALA A 69 -1.68 -12.00 -5.12
N SER A 70 -2.72 -12.68 -5.62
CA SER A 70 -3.81 -13.22 -4.79
C SER A 70 -3.33 -14.36 -3.90
N GLY A 71 -2.56 -15.30 -4.45
CA GLY A 71 -1.99 -16.44 -3.72
C GLY A 71 -1.04 -15.99 -2.61
N GLN A 72 -0.12 -15.07 -2.89
CA GLN A 72 0.78 -14.53 -1.87
C GLN A 72 0.02 -13.85 -0.72
N ARG A 73 -1.08 -13.14 -0.99
CA ARG A 73 -1.94 -12.55 0.05
C ARG A 73 -2.63 -13.63 0.90
N ALA A 74 -3.10 -14.72 0.31
CA ALA A 74 -3.73 -15.82 1.05
C ALA A 74 -2.72 -16.59 1.91
N TYR A 75 -1.51 -16.84 1.37
CA TYR A 75 -0.39 -17.42 2.11
C TYR A 75 -0.02 -16.54 3.31
N THR A 76 0.14 -15.24 3.09
CA THR A 76 0.47 -14.25 4.12
C THR A 76 -0.58 -14.18 5.22
N ARG A 77 -1.88 -14.10 4.88
CA ARG A 77 -2.96 -14.08 5.89
C ARG A 77 -3.01 -15.35 6.71
N THR A 78 -2.72 -16.49 6.09
CA THR A 78 -2.64 -17.76 6.81
C THR A 78 -1.49 -17.75 7.80
N LEU A 79 -0.33 -17.18 7.43
CA LEU A 79 0.77 -16.97 8.37
C LEU A 79 0.39 -16.02 9.52
N PHE A 80 -0.35 -14.93 9.26
CA PHE A 80 -0.88 -14.08 10.33
C PHE A 80 -1.75 -14.88 11.30
N PHE A 81 -2.61 -15.76 10.78
CA PHE A 81 -3.48 -16.60 11.60
C PHE A 81 -2.68 -17.56 12.48
N ILE A 82 -1.70 -18.25 11.91
CA ILE A 82 -0.81 -19.17 12.62
C ILE A 82 0.00 -18.41 13.68
N LEU A 83 0.53 -17.22 13.36
CA LEU A 83 1.25 -16.37 14.31
C LEU A 83 0.36 -15.96 15.49
N CYS A 84 -0.85 -15.45 15.23
CA CYS A 84 -1.78 -15.02 16.28
C CYS A 84 -2.14 -16.18 17.20
N LYS A 85 -2.39 -17.37 16.62
CA LYS A 85 -2.60 -18.60 17.39
C LYS A 85 -1.37 -18.97 18.23
N ALA A 86 -0.18 -18.98 17.63
CA ALA A 86 1.06 -19.35 18.31
C ALA A 86 1.35 -18.45 19.51
N VAL A 87 1.15 -17.14 19.36
CA VAL A 87 1.27 -16.18 20.47
C VAL A 87 0.24 -16.49 21.55
N ARG A 88 -1.02 -16.74 21.19
CA ARG A 88 -2.09 -17.02 22.16
C ARG A 88 -1.86 -18.32 22.93
N ASP A 89 -1.31 -19.35 22.28
CA ASP A 89 -0.96 -20.63 22.91
C ASP A 89 0.15 -20.46 23.96
N LEU A 90 1.08 -19.51 23.76
CA LEU A 90 2.23 -19.29 24.62
C LEU A 90 2.00 -18.23 25.71
N TYR A 91 1.25 -17.17 25.40
CA TYR A 91 1.10 -15.99 26.26
C TYR A 91 -0.37 -15.63 26.41
N THR A 92 -0.84 -15.52 27.66
CA THR A 92 -2.16 -15.00 28.01
C THR A 92 -2.06 -14.22 29.33
N PRO A 93 -2.51 -12.95 29.39
CA PRO A 93 -3.07 -12.15 28.31
C PRO A 93 -2.02 -11.73 27.26
N CYS A 94 -2.44 -11.54 26.02
CA CYS A 94 -1.59 -11.06 24.92
C CYS A 94 -2.40 -10.13 24.01
N LYS A 95 -1.70 -9.24 23.29
CA LYS A 95 -2.25 -8.49 22.15
C LYS A 95 -1.27 -8.59 20.99
N VAL A 96 -1.81 -8.91 19.82
CA VAL A 96 -1.07 -8.96 18.56
C VAL A 96 -1.73 -7.94 17.64
N ALA A 97 -0.93 -7.07 17.03
CA ALA A 97 -1.35 -6.31 15.87
C ALA A 97 -0.40 -6.57 14.70
N ILE A 98 -0.96 -7.06 13.59
CA ILE A 98 -0.28 -7.15 12.31
C ILE A 98 -0.32 -5.77 11.70
N ASP A 99 0.84 -5.13 11.68
CA ASP A 99 0.95 -3.77 11.23
C ASP A 99 1.35 -3.72 9.75
N ILE A 100 1.88 -2.59 9.37
CA ILE A 100 2.57 -2.28 8.12
C ILE A 100 3.60 -3.32 7.60
N PRO A 101 3.76 -3.39 6.27
CA PRO A 101 4.86 -4.08 5.63
C PRO A 101 6.18 -3.30 5.78
N VAL A 102 7.26 -4.01 6.13
CA VAL A 102 8.62 -3.47 6.30
C VAL A 102 9.64 -4.59 6.09
N SER A 103 10.86 -4.29 5.63
CA SER A 103 11.97 -5.26 5.55
C SER A 103 11.59 -6.60 4.90
N ASN A 104 10.88 -6.57 3.76
CA ASN A 104 10.39 -7.77 3.06
C ASN A 104 9.49 -8.70 3.91
N GLY A 105 8.84 -8.15 4.93
CA GLY A 105 7.94 -8.84 5.83
C GLY A 105 6.90 -7.88 6.41
N TYR A 106 6.38 -8.23 7.58
CA TYR A 106 5.38 -7.46 8.30
C TYR A 106 5.85 -7.23 9.72
N TYR A 107 5.77 -5.96 10.15
CA TYR A 107 5.98 -5.64 11.54
C TYR A 107 4.80 -6.14 12.37
N VAL A 108 5.09 -6.74 13.52
CA VAL A 108 4.10 -7.23 14.46
C VAL A 108 4.28 -6.48 15.76
N ASP A 109 3.34 -5.59 16.08
CA ASP A 109 3.24 -4.94 17.38
C ASP A 109 2.71 -5.97 18.38
N LEU A 110 3.57 -6.37 19.31
CA LEU A 110 3.32 -7.47 20.22
C LEU A 110 3.40 -7.00 21.67
N ASN A 111 2.32 -7.21 22.41
CA ASN A 111 2.28 -7.02 23.85
C ASN A 111 1.97 -8.34 24.55
N ILE A 112 2.97 -8.87 25.25
CA ILE A 112 2.92 -10.12 26.03
C ILE A 112 3.13 -9.87 27.53
N GLY A 113 2.91 -8.63 28.00
CA GLY A 113 3.10 -8.23 29.40
C GLY A 113 4.54 -7.82 29.78
N HIS A 114 5.51 -8.01 28.88
CA HIS A 114 6.88 -7.53 29.01
C HIS A 114 7.47 -7.17 27.64
N PRO A 115 8.60 -6.45 27.57
CA PRO A 115 9.28 -6.19 26.29
C PRO A 115 9.65 -7.48 25.56
N VAL A 116 9.47 -7.48 24.24
CA VAL A 116 9.76 -8.64 23.38
C VAL A 116 11.27 -8.92 23.35
N THR A 117 11.65 -10.16 23.66
CA THR A 117 13.04 -10.63 23.66
C THR A 117 13.35 -11.55 22.48
N LEU A 118 14.64 -11.85 22.27
CA LEU A 118 15.06 -12.83 21.26
C LEU A 118 14.55 -14.24 21.58
N GLU A 119 14.45 -14.57 22.87
CA GLU A 119 13.90 -15.85 23.32
C GLU A 119 12.41 -15.95 22.98
N ASP A 120 11.64 -14.88 23.17
CA ASP A 120 10.22 -14.83 22.80
C ASP A 120 10.03 -15.10 21.31
N ALA A 121 10.80 -14.42 20.45
CA ALA A 121 10.77 -14.63 19.01
C ALA A 121 11.07 -16.10 18.66
N GLY A 122 12.08 -16.70 19.29
CA GLY A 122 12.43 -18.11 19.12
C GLY A 122 11.31 -19.07 19.55
N ARG A 123 10.68 -18.82 20.70
CA ARG A 123 9.57 -19.63 21.22
C ARG A 123 8.34 -19.54 20.31
N ILE A 124 7.98 -18.34 19.87
CA ILE A 124 6.83 -18.12 18.98
C ILE A 124 7.10 -18.78 17.62
N ARG A 125 8.30 -18.61 17.05
CA ARG A 125 8.67 -19.26 15.79
C ARG A 125 8.57 -20.78 15.88
N LYS A 126 9.10 -21.37 16.95
CA LYS A 126 9.00 -22.80 17.21
C LYS A 126 7.54 -23.24 17.28
N ARG A 127 6.69 -22.50 18.01
CA ARG A 127 5.27 -22.83 18.11
C ARG A 127 4.52 -22.71 16.79
N MET A 128 4.84 -21.74 15.95
CA MET A 128 4.30 -21.64 14.59
C MET A 128 4.68 -22.87 13.75
N GLN A 129 5.94 -23.32 13.84
CA GLN A 129 6.39 -24.52 13.12
C GLN A 129 5.63 -25.77 13.60
N GLU A 130 5.43 -25.93 14.91
CA GLU A 130 4.64 -27.05 15.46
C GLU A 130 3.20 -27.07 14.93
N ILE A 131 2.57 -25.91 14.75
CA ILE A 131 1.21 -25.78 14.17
C ILE A 131 1.20 -26.17 12.69
N ILE A 132 2.26 -25.85 11.95
CA ILE A 132 2.42 -26.19 10.53
C ILE A 132 2.68 -27.70 10.38
N ASP A 133 3.61 -28.25 11.15
CA ASP A 133 3.98 -29.68 11.12
C ASP A 133 2.80 -30.59 11.51
N ALA A 134 1.91 -30.10 12.38
CA ALA A 134 0.68 -30.79 12.75
C ALA A 134 -0.37 -30.87 11.62
N ALA A 135 -0.15 -30.19 10.49
CA ALA A 135 -1.04 -30.17 9.32
C ALA A 135 -2.51 -29.89 9.69
N MET A 136 -2.72 -28.90 10.56
CA MET A 136 -4.03 -28.57 11.09
C MET A 136 -4.97 -28.08 9.98
N PRO A 137 -6.19 -28.62 9.88
CA PRO A 137 -7.20 -28.10 8.95
C PRO A 137 -7.63 -26.70 9.39
N ILE A 138 -7.92 -25.85 8.40
CA ILE A 138 -8.46 -24.51 8.59
C ILE A 138 -9.91 -24.53 8.10
N HIS A 139 -10.87 -24.49 9.02
CA HIS A 139 -12.27 -24.52 8.63
C HIS A 139 -12.82 -23.11 8.45
N ARG A 140 -13.66 -22.96 7.43
CA ARG A 140 -14.42 -21.74 7.18
C ARG A 140 -15.81 -21.88 7.79
N HIS A 141 -16.21 -20.87 8.55
CA HIS A 141 -17.55 -20.74 9.11
C HIS A 141 -18.26 -19.54 8.50
N GLU A 142 -19.58 -19.63 8.43
CA GLU A 142 -20.45 -18.53 8.04
C GLU A 142 -21.65 -18.50 8.99
N THR A 143 -21.88 -17.34 9.58
CA THR A 143 -22.93 -17.12 10.58
C THR A 143 -23.50 -15.72 10.41
N THR A 144 -24.58 -15.39 11.11
CA THR A 144 -25.09 -14.02 11.08
C THR A 144 -24.05 -13.07 11.68
N THR A 145 -23.95 -11.86 11.15
CA THR A 145 -22.99 -10.87 11.67
C THR A 145 -23.23 -10.57 13.15
N LYS A 146 -24.48 -10.67 13.61
CA LYS A 146 -24.84 -10.52 15.03
C LYS A 146 -24.17 -11.61 15.90
N GLU A 147 -24.32 -12.88 15.52
CA GLU A 147 -23.71 -14.01 16.24
C GLU A 147 -22.17 -13.92 16.22
N ALA A 148 -21.57 -13.54 15.08
CA ALA A 148 -20.13 -13.32 14.98
C ALA A 148 -19.64 -12.20 15.93
N ILE A 149 -20.40 -11.09 16.02
CA ILE A 149 -20.11 -9.99 16.94
C ILE A 149 -20.17 -10.46 18.40
N GLU A 150 -21.19 -11.24 18.78
CA GLU A 150 -21.35 -11.77 20.14
C GLU A 150 -20.17 -12.70 20.51
N MET A 151 -19.79 -13.60 19.60
CA MET A 151 -18.64 -14.49 19.76
C MET A 151 -17.33 -13.70 19.95
N PHE A 152 -17.00 -12.78 19.03
CA PHE A 152 -15.76 -12.00 19.11
C PHE A 152 -15.72 -11.06 20.32
N ASN A 153 -16.89 -10.58 20.77
CA ASN A 153 -16.98 -9.80 22.00
C ASN A 153 -16.67 -10.66 23.24
N ALA A 154 -17.15 -11.91 23.29
CA ALA A 154 -16.82 -12.86 24.35
C ALA A 154 -15.32 -13.26 24.34
N LEU A 155 -14.69 -13.27 23.16
CA LEU A 155 -13.25 -13.48 22.99
C LEU A 155 -12.40 -12.22 23.26
N HIS A 156 -13.03 -11.10 23.65
CA HIS A 156 -12.38 -9.82 23.90
C HIS A 156 -11.60 -9.24 22.70
N THR A 157 -11.98 -9.57 21.46
CA THR A 157 -11.36 -9.05 20.23
C THR A 157 -12.08 -7.79 19.71
N PHE A 158 -12.05 -6.73 20.51
CA PHE A 158 -12.90 -5.55 20.32
C PHE A 158 -12.69 -4.78 19.00
N SER A 159 -11.48 -4.76 18.44
CA SER A 159 -11.23 -4.11 17.13
C SER A 159 -12.10 -4.72 16.01
N LYS A 160 -12.25 -6.05 16.02
CA LYS A 160 -13.10 -6.78 15.09
C LYS A 160 -14.57 -6.50 15.33
N VAL A 161 -14.98 -6.48 16.58
CA VAL A 161 -16.36 -6.13 16.96
C VAL A 161 -16.75 -4.76 16.42
N LYS A 162 -15.89 -3.75 16.58
CA LYS A 162 -16.12 -2.39 16.05
C LYS A 162 -16.24 -2.41 14.52
N LEU A 163 -15.30 -3.06 13.84
CA LEU A 163 -15.33 -3.20 12.39
C LEU A 163 -16.63 -3.84 11.92
N LEU A 164 -16.98 -5.03 12.43
CA LEU A 164 -18.15 -5.81 12.00
C LEU A 164 -19.46 -5.05 12.21
N LYS A 165 -19.61 -4.33 13.34
CA LYS A 165 -20.78 -3.48 13.62
C LYS A 165 -20.99 -2.41 12.55
N SER A 166 -19.91 -1.89 11.97
CA SER A 166 -19.98 -0.81 10.97
C SER A 166 -20.20 -1.30 9.53
N THR A 167 -20.04 -2.60 9.24
CA THR A 167 -20.09 -3.13 7.87
C THR A 167 -21.46 -3.12 7.21
N GLY A 168 -22.53 -3.28 8.00
CA GLY A 168 -23.89 -3.47 7.49
C GLY A 168 -24.14 -4.83 6.80
N SER A 169 -23.19 -5.78 6.88
CA SER A 169 -23.35 -7.12 6.30
C SER A 169 -24.29 -7.99 7.14
N LEU A 170 -25.15 -8.79 6.50
CA LEU A 170 -26.04 -9.74 7.19
C LEU A 170 -25.31 -10.98 7.72
N TYR A 171 -24.31 -11.44 6.97
CA TYR A 171 -23.51 -12.61 7.30
C TYR A 171 -22.04 -12.25 7.38
N THR A 172 -21.33 -12.94 8.26
CA THR A 172 -19.88 -12.82 8.44
C THR A 172 -19.23 -14.18 8.32
N THR A 173 -18.14 -14.22 7.55
CA THR A 173 -17.27 -15.40 7.46
C THR A 173 -16.12 -15.25 8.46
N PHE A 174 -15.80 -16.33 9.18
CA PHE A 174 -14.62 -16.42 10.04
C PHE A 174 -14.00 -17.82 9.93
N TYR A 175 -12.85 -18.03 10.56
CA TYR A 175 -12.08 -19.25 10.44
C TYR A 175 -11.61 -19.76 11.81
N ASP A 176 -11.31 -21.06 11.90
CA ASP A 176 -10.62 -21.66 13.04
C ASP A 176 -9.35 -22.42 12.64
N ILE A 177 -8.39 -22.47 13.58
CA ILE A 177 -7.31 -23.46 13.61
C ILE A 177 -7.42 -24.17 14.96
N GLY A 178 -8.18 -25.26 14.99
CA GLY A 178 -8.52 -25.95 16.25
C GLY A 178 -9.48 -25.09 17.07
N GLU A 179 -9.09 -24.69 18.28
CA GLU A 179 -9.94 -23.89 19.18
C GLU A 179 -9.68 -22.37 19.08
N TYR A 180 -8.85 -21.94 18.13
CA TYR A 180 -8.53 -20.52 17.93
C TYR A 180 -9.31 -19.96 16.74
N TYR A 181 -10.22 -19.03 17.02
CA TYR A 181 -11.12 -18.42 16.04
C TYR A 181 -10.69 -17.01 15.66
N ASP A 182 -10.75 -16.68 14.37
CA ASP A 182 -10.36 -15.36 13.90
C ASP A 182 -11.09 -14.94 12.61
N TYR A 183 -11.07 -13.64 12.33
CA TYR A 183 -11.63 -13.03 11.13
C TYR A 183 -10.50 -12.54 10.23
N PHE A 184 -10.58 -12.90 8.94
CA PHE A 184 -9.66 -12.40 7.93
C PHE A 184 -10.42 -11.84 6.72
N TYR A 185 -9.95 -10.68 6.25
CA TYR A 185 -10.46 -10.07 5.03
C TYR A 185 -9.94 -10.82 3.79
N GLY A 186 -10.75 -11.73 3.24
CA GLY A 186 -10.45 -12.45 2.00
C GLY A 186 -10.01 -13.91 2.23
N SER A 187 -9.61 -14.58 1.16
CA SER A 187 -9.28 -16.01 1.19
C SER A 187 -7.97 -16.29 1.95
N ILE A 188 -7.93 -17.45 2.59
CA ILE A 188 -6.78 -18.06 3.27
C ILE A 188 -6.64 -19.53 2.80
N LEU A 189 -5.54 -20.20 3.20
CA LEU A 189 -5.30 -21.60 2.90
C LEU A 189 -6.30 -22.52 3.62
N THR A 190 -6.44 -23.76 3.17
CA THR A 190 -7.35 -24.75 3.79
C THR A 190 -6.66 -25.63 4.83
N ASN A 191 -5.33 -25.65 4.85
CA ASN A 191 -4.55 -26.41 5.82
C ASN A 191 -3.20 -25.73 6.13
N THR A 192 -2.74 -25.80 7.38
CA THR A 192 -1.48 -25.19 7.80
C THR A 192 -0.26 -25.80 7.11
N LYS A 193 -0.31 -27.08 6.68
CA LYS A 193 0.78 -27.76 5.95
C LYS A 193 1.18 -27.10 4.62
N GLN A 194 0.28 -26.30 4.05
CA GLN A 194 0.53 -25.59 2.80
C GLN A 194 1.50 -24.41 2.99
N ILE A 195 1.77 -24.01 4.24
CA ILE A 195 2.87 -23.11 4.58
C ILE A 195 4.16 -23.93 4.63
N TYR A 196 5.10 -23.65 3.73
CA TYR A 196 6.38 -24.37 3.66
C TYR A 196 7.60 -23.49 4.00
N LEU A 197 7.44 -22.17 3.97
CA LEU A 197 8.52 -21.21 4.25
C LEU A 197 8.00 -19.96 4.96
N PHE A 198 8.62 -19.61 6.09
CA PHE A 198 8.43 -18.35 6.79
C PHE A 198 9.65 -18.03 7.67
N GLY A 199 9.81 -16.76 8.01
CA GLY A 199 10.76 -16.29 9.02
C GLY A 199 10.05 -15.55 10.14
N LEU A 200 10.63 -15.58 11.33
CA LEU A 200 10.19 -14.76 12.45
C LEU A 200 11.40 -14.35 13.28
N GLU A 201 11.69 -13.06 13.31
CA GLU A 201 12.81 -12.47 14.02
C GLU A 201 12.34 -11.39 14.98
N LYS A 202 13.10 -11.15 16.05
CA LYS A 202 12.93 -9.93 16.84
C LYS A 202 13.26 -8.73 15.97
N TYR A 203 12.41 -7.72 15.96
CA TYR A 203 12.61 -6.50 15.18
C TYR A 203 12.20 -5.28 15.99
N TYR A 204 13.18 -4.45 16.33
CA TYR A 204 13.04 -3.36 17.30
C TYR A 204 12.37 -3.82 18.61
N ASP A 205 11.19 -3.29 18.95
CA ASP A 205 10.38 -3.61 20.13
C ASP A 205 9.26 -4.63 19.87
N GLY A 206 9.18 -5.18 18.65
CA GLY A 206 8.22 -6.20 18.24
C GLY A 206 8.88 -7.37 17.49
N LEU A 207 8.15 -7.90 16.51
CA LEU A 207 8.64 -8.97 15.63
C LEU A 207 8.57 -8.56 14.15
N LEU A 208 9.40 -9.18 13.34
CA LEU A 208 9.29 -9.17 11.88
C LEU A 208 8.85 -10.55 11.42
N LEU A 209 7.65 -10.66 10.85
CA LEU A 209 7.20 -11.86 10.16
C LEU A 209 7.63 -11.78 8.69
N ARG A 210 8.56 -12.65 8.28
CA ARG A 210 9.07 -12.70 6.91
C ARG A 210 8.30 -13.72 6.08
N ILE A 211 7.97 -13.32 4.86
CA ILE A 211 7.24 -14.14 3.89
C ILE A 211 8.12 -14.45 2.66
N PRO A 212 7.83 -15.53 1.92
CA PRO A 212 8.55 -15.82 0.67
C PRO A 212 8.34 -14.72 -0.37
N SER A 213 9.35 -14.52 -1.21
CA SER A 213 9.25 -13.64 -2.38
C SER A 213 8.22 -14.18 -3.37
N ARG A 214 7.53 -13.28 -4.08
CA ARG A 214 6.59 -13.69 -5.14
C ARG A 214 7.34 -14.24 -6.36
N GLU A 215 8.49 -13.66 -6.66
CA GLU A 215 9.32 -14.02 -7.83
C GLU A 215 10.20 -15.23 -7.52
N HIS A 216 10.58 -15.40 -6.25
CA HIS A 216 11.37 -16.54 -5.75
C HIS A 216 10.66 -17.17 -4.55
N PRO A 217 9.61 -17.98 -4.76
CA PRO A 217 8.74 -18.48 -3.70
C PRO A 217 9.42 -19.44 -2.71
N ASN A 218 10.63 -19.89 -3.01
CA ASN A 218 11.44 -20.74 -2.13
C ASN A 218 12.46 -19.96 -1.30
N GLU A 219 12.43 -18.62 -1.34
CA GLU A 219 13.40 -17.76 -0.68
C GLU A 219 12.73 -16.67 0.17
N LEU A 220 13.32 -16.36 1.31
CA LEU A 220 12.95 -15.20 2.13
C LEU A 220 13.80 -14.00 1.71
N GLY A 221 13.16 -12.86 1.43
CA GLY A 221 13.87 -11.62 1.14
C GLY A 221 14.76 -11.20 2.31
N GLU A 222 15.87 -10.51 2.02
CA GLU A 222 16.84 -10.06 3.03
C GLU A 222 16.18 -9.21 4.13
N LEU A 223 16.65 -9.38 5.37
CA LEU A 223 16.27 -8.53 6.49
C LEU A 223 17.10 -7.25 6.43
N ILE A 224 16.44 -6.12 6.23
CA ILE A 224 17.04 -4.80 6.12
C ILE A 224 16.53 -3.95 7.30
N MET A 225 17.46 -3.36 8.06
CA MET A 225 17.11 -2.40 9.10
C MET A 225 16.71 -1.08 8.45
N GLN A 226 15.51 -0.60 8.76
CA GLN A 226 14.93 0.62 8.19
C GLN A 226 14.57 1.61 9.31
N ASP A 227 15.59 2.25 9.89
CA ASP A 227 15.45 3.05 11.10
C ASP A 227 14.54 4.27 10.91
N LYS A 228 14.64 4.97 9.77
CA LYS A 228 13.82 6.18 9.51
C LYS A 228 12.38 5.78 9.23
N MET A 229 12.18 4.74 8.44
CA MET A 229 10.84 4.17 8.21
C MET A 229 10.18 3.77 9.54
N PHE A 230 10.93 3.08 10.40
CA PHE A 230 10.44 2.68 11.71
C PHE A 230 10.12 3.87 12.64
N GLY A 231 10.95 4.92 12.61
CA GLY A 231 10.69 6.17 13.32
C GLY A 231 9.37 6.83 12.92
N ILE A 232 9.02 6.80 11.63
CA ILE A 232 7.75 7.34 11.13
C ILE A 232 6.54 6.56 11.63
N PHE A 233 6.66 5.24 11.76
CA PHE A 233 5.57 4.44 12.33
C PHE A 233 5.34 4.77 13.79
N LYS A 234 6.41 4.93 14.58
CA LYS A 234 6.30 5.41 15.97
C LYS A 234 5.69 6.80 16.06
N GLU A 235 6.04 7.70 15.14
CA GLU A 235 5.44 9.03 15.06
C GLU A 235 3.93 8.95 14.80
N HIS A 236 3.50 8.14 13.83
CA HIS A 236 2.09 7.99 13.48
C HIS A 236 1.26 7.22 14.51
N HIS A 237 1.83 6.23 15.20
CA HIS A 237 1.14 5.59 16.33
C HIS A 237 0.85 6.59 17.45
N ARG A 238 1.77 7.53 17.71
CA ARG A 238 1.50 8.61 18.68
C ARG A 238 0.35 9.51 18.20
N TRP A 239 0.25 9.78 16.90
CA TRP A 239 -0.87 10.56 16.34
C TRP A 239 -2.20 9.82 16.46
N GLN A 240 -2.18 8.51 16.21
CA GLN A 240 -3.31 7.62 16.44
C GLN A 240 -3.75 7.61 17.91
N ASP A 241 -2.79 7.58 18.84
CA ASP A 241 -3.06 7.62 20.28
C ASP A 241 -3.67 8.99 20.70
N ILE A 242 -3.19 10.11 20.14
CA ILE A 242 -3.77 11.46 20.33
C ILE A 242 -5.24 11.49 19.91
N LEU A 243 -5.56 10.85 18.78
CA LEU A 243 -6.91 10.80 18.23
C LEU A 243 -7.78 9.69 18.83
N GLY A 244 -7.19 8.77 19.60
CA GLY A 244 -7.88 7.61 20.15
C GLY A 244 -8.35 6.61 19.08
N MET A 245 -7.64 6.47 17.96
CA MET A 245 -8.04 5.63 16.83
C MET A 245 -6.87 4.87 16.22
N ARG A 246 -7.02 3.56 16.07
CA ARG A 246 -6.04 2.70 15.36
C ARG A 246 -6.64 1.92 14.20
N THR A 247 -7.97 1.77 14.15
CA THR A 247 -8.64 0.89 13.20
C THR A 247 -9.74 1.58 12.41
N ILE A 248 -10.15 1.00 11.29
CA ILE A 248 -11.32 1.43 10.52
C ILE A 248 -12.60 1.40 11.36
N GLY A 249 -12.71 0.44 12.30
CA GLY A 249 -13.81 0.43 13.27
C GLY A 249 -13.86 1.68 14.13
N ASP A 250 -12.71 2.20 14.58
CA ASP A 250 -12.62 3.45 15.33
C ASP A 250 -12.96 4.67 14.46
N LEU A 251 -12.43 4.72 13.23
CA LEU A 251 -12.73 5.77 12.27
C LEU A 251 -14.23 5.85 11.97
N ASN A 252 -14.87 4.71 11.72
CA ASN A 252 -16.31 4.65 11.44
C ASN A 252 -17.13 5.12 12.64
N GLU A 253 -16.76 4.69 13.86
CA GLU A 253 -17.41 5.16 15.08
C GLU A 253 -17.26 6.68 15.28
N CYS A 254 -16.09 7.24 14.95
CA CYS A 254 -15.84 8.68 14.96
C CYS A 254 -16.74 9.43 13.95
N ILE A 255 -16.89 8.91 12.73
CA ILE A 255 -17.75 9.48 11.68
C ILE A 255 -19.22 9.41 12.09
N ASP A 256 -19.68 8.24 12.54
CA ASP A 256 -21.09 8.01 12.93
C ASP A 256 -21.50 8.91 14.11
N LYS A 257 -20.56 9.30 14.98
CA LYS A 257 -20.77 10.25 16.08
C LYS A 257 -20.68 11.72 15.67
N GLY A 258 -20.40 12.04 14.40
CA GLY A 258 -20.30 13.40 13.90
C GLY A 258 -18.98 14.11 14.21
N PHE A 259 -17.91 13.37 14.56
CA PHE A 259 -16.60 13.94 14.91
C PHE A 259 -15.61 14.02 13.73
N SER A 260 -16.07 13.81 12.49
CA SER A 260 -15.21 13.85 11.29
C SER A 260 -14.46 15.17 11.12
N SER A 261 -15.11 16.31 11.36
CA SER A 261 -14.49 17.63 11.24
C SER A 261 -13.34 17.82 12.23
N HIS A 262 -13.52 17.38 13.48
CA HIS A 262 -12.49 17.47 14.51
C HIS A 262 -11.27 16.58 14.18
N LEU A 263 -11.52 15.37 13.70
CA LEU A 263 -10.49 14.46 13.19
C LEU A 263 -9.68 15.11 12.06
N ILE A 264 -10.35 15.71 11.08
CA ILE A 264 -9.69 16.40 9.96
C ILE A 264 -8.80 17.53 10.49
N GLN A 265 -9.33 18.39 11.37
CA GLN A 265 -8.58 19.52 11.94
C GLN A 265 -7.30 19.09 12.65
N ILE A 266 -7.37 18.09 13.53
CA ILE A 266 -6.20 17.60 14.26
C ILE A 266 -5.21 16.93 13.30
N SER A 267 -5.70 16.08 12.38
CA SER A 267 -4.82 15.37 11.45
C SER A 267 -4.10 16.33 10.48
N GLU A 268 -4.76 17.39 10.00
CA GLU A 268 -4.14 18.44 9.17
C GLU A 268 -3.15 19.27 9.97
N ALA A 269 -3.46 19.62 11.23
CA ALA A 269 -2.56 20.38 12.09
C ALA A 269 -1.28 19.59 12.43
N LEU A 270 -1.40 18.28 12.67
CA LEU A 270 -0.25 17.40 12.90
C LEU A 270 0.67 17.32 11.66
N GLN A 271 0.08 17.21 10.48
CA GLN A 271 0.82 17.25 9.22
C GLN A 271 1.52 18.60 8.99
N GLU A 272 0.81 19.71 9.18
CA GLU A 272 1.40 21.05 9.04
C GLU A 272 2.55 21.25 10.02
N LYS A 273 2.41 20.79 11.26
CA LYS A 273 3.48 20.83 12.27
C LYS A 273 4.72 20.06 11.83
N LYS A 274 4.56 18.91 11.16
CA LYS A 274 5.69 18.13 10.62
C LYS A 274 6.37 18.86 9.47
N ILE A 275 5.60 19.45 8.55
CA ILE A 275 6.14 20.21 7.41
C ILE A 275 6.91 21.45 7.90
N ALA A 276 6.34 22.21 8.85
CA ALA A 276 7.01 23.35 9.47
C ALA A 276 8.33 22.95 10.14
N ARG A 277 8.33 21.83 10.88
CA ARG A 277 9.56 21.31 11.49
C ARG A 277 10.63 20.96 10.45
N ILE A 278 10.26 20.37 9.31
CA ILE A 278 11.21 20.08 8.22
C ILE A 278 11.79 21.39 7.67
N ALA A 279 10.95 22.43 7.48
CA ALA A 279 11.43 23.74 7.06
C ALA A 279 12.37 24.38 8.08
N ASP A 280 12.08 24.27 9.37
CA ASP A 280 12.95 24.76 10.45
C ASP A 280 14.30 24.04 10.46
N GLU A 281 14.30 22.71 10.27
CA GLU A 281 15.52 21.92 10.17
C GLU A 281 16.37 22.33 8.96
N ILE A 282 15.75 22.59 7.81
CA ILE A 282 16.43 23.12 6.62
C ILE A 282 17.00 24.52 6.90
N ALA A 283 16.22 25.42 7.50
CA ALA A 283 16.64 26.79 7.77
C ALA A 283 17.80 26.88 8.77
N ASN A 284 17.86 25.96 9.72
CA ASN A 284 18.95 25.89 10.69
C ASN A 284 20.24 25.28 10.12
N ARG A 285 20.20 24.65 8.95
CA ARG A 285 21.36 24.05 8.28
C ARG A 285 21.98 25.02 7.28
N LYS A 286 23.13 25.59 7.62
CA LYS A 286 23.84 26.54 6.75
C LYS A 286 24.31 25.86 5.45
N GLY A 287 24.18 26.58 4.34
CA GLY A 287 24.72 26.16 3.04
C GLY A 287 23.80 25.28 2.20
N ILE A 288 22.58 24.98 2.66
CA ILE A 288 21.60 24.27 1.83
C ILE A 288 21.20 25.15 0.64
N LYS A 289 21.37 24.60 -0.56
CA LYS A 289 20.95 25.22 -1.83
C LYS A 289 19.94 24.37 -2.59
N LEU A 290 19.79 23.10 -2.20
CA LEU A 290 18.94 22.14 -2.88
C LEU A 290 18.16 21.28 -1.89
N VAL A 291 16.84 21.26 -2.04
CA VAL A 291 15.94 20.35 -1.34
C VAL A 291 15.37 19.36 -2.34
N LEU A 292 15.60 18.08 -2.12
CA LEU A 292 15.13 16.99 -2.98
C LEU A 292 13.96 16.28 -2.31
N ILE A 293 12.83 16.18 -3.00
CA ILE A 293 11.64 15.51 -2.51
C ILE A 293 11.35 14.31 -3.42
N ALA A 294 11.67 13.11 -2.94
CA ALA A 294 11.36 11.87 -3.64
C ALA A 294 10.29 11.08 -2.92
N GLY A 295 9.85 10.00 -3.56
CA GLY A 295 8.72 9.24 -3.09
C GLY A 295 8.09 8.48 -4.23
N PRO A 296 7.49 7.32 -3.96
CA PRO A 296 6.96 6.48 -5.02
C PRO A 296 5.70 7.10 -5.64
N SER A 297 5.13 6.48 -6.67
CA SER A 297 4.00 7.08 -7.41
C SER A 297 2.79 7.34 -6.50
N SER A 298 2.11 8.49 -6.67
CA SER A 298 0.95 8.91 -5.84
C SER A 298 1.25 9.04 -4.34
N SER A 299 2.50 9.35 -3.97
CA SER A 299 2.87 9.62 -2.59
C SER A 299 2.65 11.07 -2.12
N GLY A 300 2.08 11.96 -2.94
CA GLY A 300 1.80 13.34 -2.54
C GLY A 300 3.02 14.28 -2.55
N LYS A 301 4.06 13.97 -3.33
CA LYS A 301 5.30 14.77 -3.42
C LYS A 301 5.03 16.20 -3.85
N THR A 302 4.24 16.39 -4.91
CA THR A 302 3.97 17.69 -5.51
C THR A 302 3.31 18.62 -4.50
N THR A 303 2.30 18.16 -3.77
CA THR A 303 1.68 18.98 -2.71
C THR A 303 2.58 19.18 -1.50
N THR A 304 3.37 18.16 -1.12
CA THR A 304 4.38 18.28 -0.06
C THR A 304 5.41 19.35 -0.40
N CYS A 305 5.87 19.41 -1.66
CA CYS A 305 6.78 20.42 -2.18
C CYS A 305 6.19 21.83 -2.05
N LYS A 306 4.93 22.01 -2.47
CA LYS A 306 4.26 23.32 -2.38
C LYS A 306 4.04 23.77 -0.93
N ARG A 307 3.60 22.88 -0.04
CA ARG A 307 3.43 23.19 1.40
C ARG A 307 4.77 23.47 2.10
N LEU A 308 5.80 22.67 1.82
CA LEU A 308 7.13 22.89 2.37
C LEU A 308 7.70 24.23 1.88
N SER A 309 7.46 24.60 0.62
CA SER A 309 7.87 25.88 0.06
C SER A 309 7.24 27.07 0.81
N VAL A 310 5.95 26.98 1.19
CA VAL A 310 5.32 28.00 2.02
C VAL A 310 6.03 28.13 3.37
N GLN A 311 6.34 27.01 4.04
CA GLN A 311 7.03 27.04 5.33
C GLN A 311 8.49 27.52 5.24
N LEU A 312 9.18 27.22 4.14
CA LEU A 312 10.51 27.78 3.86
C LEU A 312 10.44 29.30 3.70
N ALA A 313 9.43 29.82 3.00
CA ALA A 313 9.20 31.26 2.87
C ALA A 313 8.91 31.95 4.21
N VAL A 314 8.18 31.28 5.13
CA VAL A 314 7.99 31.76 6.52
C VAL A 314 9.33 31.88 7.24
N ASN A 315 10.26 30.97 6.98
CA ASN A 315 11.64 31.02 7.47
C ASN A 315 12.56 31.96 6.66
N SER A 316 12.00 32.88 5.87
CA SER A 316 12.72 33.86 5.04
C SER A 316 13.64 33.24 3.98
N ILE A 317 13.40 31.98 3.62
CA ILE A 317 14.09 31.29 2.54
C ILE A 317 13.20 31.37 1.30
N LYS A 318 13.74 31.74 0.15
CA LYS A 318 12.96 31.84 -1.10
C LYS A 318 13.07 30.54 -1.90
N PRO A 319 12.09 29.62 -1.84
CA PRO A 319 12.13 28.38 -2.60
C PRO A 319 11.71 28.60 -4.05
N ILE A 320 12.39 27.90 -4.95
CA ILE A 320 12.03 27.79 -6.36
C ILE A 320 11.75 26.33 -6.67
N GLY A 321 10.49 26.03 -6.97
CA GLY A 321 10.04 24.67 -7.30
C GLY A 321 10.37 24.25 -8.73
N ILE A 322 10.91 23.04 -8.88
CA ILE A 322 11.14 22.34 -10.16
C ILE A 322 10.57 20.93 -10.05
N SER A 323 9.77 20.51 -11.04
CA SER A 323 9.27 19.15 -11.14
C SER A 323 10.15 18.33 -12.09
N LEU A 324 10.58 17.15 -11.66
CA LEU A 324 11.29 16.22 -12.55
C LEU A 324 10.36 15.62 -13.60
N ASP A 325 9.03 15.63 -13.38
CA ASP A 325 8.07 15.19 -14.39
C ASP A 325 8.15 16.08 -15.65
N ASP A 326 8.61 17.34 -15.55
CA ASP A 326 8.80 18.21 -16.72
C ASP A 326 10.01 17.80 -17.59
N TYR A 327 10.89 16.93 -17.08
CA TYR A 327 12.08 16.45 -17.76
C TYR A 327 11.88 15.07 -18.41
N PHE A 328 10.67 14.52 -18.48
CA PHE A 328 10.43 13.29 -19.24
C PHE A 328 10.82 13.45 -20.71
N LEU A 329 11.45 12.41 -21.28
CA LEU A 329 11.63 12.28 -22.71
C LEU A 329 10.29 12.10 -23.41
N ASP A 330 10.27 12.38 -24.72
CA ASP A 330 9.15 12.00 -25.58
C ASP A 330 8.77 10.53 -25.35
N ARG A 331 7.47 10.25 -25.33
CA ARG A 331 6.91 8.94 -24.95
C ARG A 331 7.52 7.79 -25.74
N GLU A 332 7.81 7.99 -27.02
CA GLU A 332 8.45 6.99 -27.90
C GLU A 332 9.90 6.65 -27.53
N LEU A 333 10.59 7.54 -26.81
CA LEU A 333 11.96 7.37 -26.32
C LEU A 333 12.02 6.78 -24.92
N THR A 334 10.88 6.63 -24.25
CA THR A 334 10.82 6.01 -22.92
C THR A 334 11.32 4.56 -22.99
N PRO A 335 12.23 4.13 -22.10
CA PRO A 335 12.65 2.74 -22.02
C PRO A 335 11.48 1.76 -21.93
N ARG A 336 11.67 0.54 -22.44
CA ARG A 336 10.64 -0.52 -22.38
C ARG A 336 11.00 -1.58 -21.35
N ASP A 337 9.99 -2.13 -20.71
CA ASP A 337 10.13 -3.26 -19.81
C ASP A 337 10.23 -4.60 -20.56
N GLU A 338 10.34 -5.70 -19.80
CA GLU A 338 10.47 -7.07 -20.31
C GLU A 338 9.28 -7.50 -21.19
N SER A 339 8.10 -6.89 -21.02
CA SER A 339 6.89 -7.15 -21.80
C SER A 339 6.80 -6.27 -23.05
N GLY A 340 7.75 -5.34 -23.24
CA GLY A 340 7.74 -4.37 -24.32
C GLY A 340 6.86 -3.13 -24.05
N ASP A 341 6.27 -3.00 -22.86
CA ASP A 341 5.51 -1.82 -22.45
C ASP A 341 6.46 -0.70 -21.98
N TYR A 342 6.02 0.56 -22.01
CA TYR A 342 6.85 1.69 -21.56
C TYR A 342 7.05 1.68 -20.02
N ASP A 343 8.32 1.71 -19.59
CA ASP A 343 8.74 1.82 -18.19
C ASP A 343 8.96 3.29 -17.81
N PHE A 344 7.89 3.97 -17.43
CA PHE A 344 7.94 5.37 -17.00
C PHE A 344 8.60 5.58 -15.63
N GLU A 345 8.82 4.53 -14.86
CA GLU A 345 9.53 4.60 -13.58
C GLU A 345 11.03 4.29 -13.76
N ASN A 346 11.50 4.16 -15.01
CA ASN A 346 12.92 4.05 -15.33
C ASN A 346 13.59 5.42 -15.18
N LEU A 347 14.76 5.46 -14.54
CA LEU A 347 15.53 6.71 -14.42
C LEU A 347 15.81 7.36 -15.78
N HIS A 348 16.09 6.55 -16.81
CA HIS A 348 16.39 7.03 -18.16
C HIS A 348 15.14 7.40 -18.98
N ALA A 349 13.95 7.34 -18.39
CA ALA A 349 12.78 8.01 -18.96
C ALA A 349 12.90 9.54 -18.84
N LEU A 350 13.75 10.04 -17.93
CA LEU A 350 14.10 11.45 -17.82
C LEU A 350 15.23 11.83 -18.79
N ASN A 351 15.18 13.06 -19.28
CA ASN A 351 16.26 13.69 -20.03
C ASN A 351 17.38 14.14 -19.07
N LEU A 352 18.15 13.16 -18.56
CA LEU A 352 19.24 13.39 -17.62
C LEU A 352 20.31 14.36 -18.16
N PRO A 353 20.69 14.35 -19.45
CA PRO A 353 21.62 15.34 -19.99
C PRO A 353 21.12 16.77 -19.83
N LEU A 354 19.88 17.05 -20.23
CA LEU A 354 19.27 18.38 -20.11
C LEU A 354 19.13 18.80 -18.65
N LEU A 355 18.67 17.89 -17.79
CA LEU A 355 18.53 18.16 -16.36
C LEU A 355 19.87 18.57 -15.75
N ASN A 356 20.93 17.79 -15.98
CA ASN A 356 22.25 18.08 -15.43
C ASN A 356 22.84 19.37 -16.00
N GLU A 357 22.67 19.64 -17.29
CA GLU A 357 23.09 20.90 -17.91
C GLU A 357 22.42 22.09 -17.22
N GLN A 358 21.09 22.06 -17.09
CA GLN A 358 20.32 23.17 -16.52
C GLN A 358 20.54 23.33 -15.02
N MET A 359 20.63 22.24 -14.25
CA MET A 359 20.96 22.34 -12.82
C MET A 359 22.33 22.98 -12.64
N ASN A 360 23.36 22.52 -13.36
CA ASN A 360 24.70 23.11 -13.26
C ASN A 360 24.73 24.58 -13.69
N ALA A 361 23.97 24.98 -14.71
CA ALA A 361 23.82 26.38 -15.11
C ALA A 361 23.19 27.23 -14.00
N LEU A 362 22.10 26.75 -13.38
CA LEU A 362 21.46 27.41 -12.24
C LEU A 362 22.41 27.57 -11.05
N PHE A 363 23.21 26.55 -10.70
CA PHE A 363 24.21 26.66 -9.65
C PHE A 363 25.36 27.64 -9.96
N ARG A 364 25.59 27.95 -11.24
CA ARG A 364 26.51 29.02 -11.69
C ARG A 364 25.85 30.41 -11.75
N GLY A 365 24.56 30.52 -11.44
CA GLY A 365 23.79 31.76 -11.55
C GLY A 365 23.42 32.15 -12.98
N GLU A 366 23.46 31.18 -13.91
CA GLU A 366 23.03 31.36 -15.29
C GLU A 366 21.50 31.20 -15.40
N GLU A 367 20.93 31.82 -16.44
CA GLU A 367 19.50 31.71 -16.76
C GLU A 367 19.24 30.51 -17.68
N VAL A 368 18.16 29.77 -17.39
CA VAL A 368 17.74 28.61 -18.17
C VAL A 368 16.24 28.68 -18.49
N GLU A 369 15.84 28.19 -19.66
CA GLU A 369 14.43 27.98 -19.99
C GLU A 369 14.01 26.55 -19.60
N LEU A 370 13.11 26.40 -18.63
CA LEU A 370 12.69 25.09 -18.15
C LEU A 370 11.87 24.33 -19.23
N PRO A 371 11.98 22.99 -19.32
CA PRO A 371 11.06 22.20 -20.13
C PRO A 371 9.68 22.11 -19.45
N ARG A 372 8.71 21.60 -20.20
CA ARG A 372 7.41 21.15 -19.69
C ARG A 372 7.04 19.85 -20.40
N TYR A 373 6.55 18.87 -19.65
CA TYR A 373 6.04 17.63 -20.23
C TYR A 373 4.53 17.67 -20.40
N ASP A 374 4.05 17.47 -21.62
CA ASP A 374 2.62 17.38 -21.91
C ASP A 374 2.17 15.92 -21.84
N PHE A 375 1.52 15.54 -20.74
CA PHE A 375 1.06 14.17 -20.49
C PHE A 375 0.08 13.64 -21.56
N PRO A 376 -0.98 14.38 -21.96
CA PRO A 376 -1.84 14.00 -23.07
C PRO A 376 -1.07 13.63 -24.35
N THR A 377 -0.22 14.53 -24.86
CA THR A 377 0.50 14.31 -26.13
C THR A 377 1.72 13.39 -25.97
N GLY A 378 2.26 13.30 -24.76
CA GLY A 378 3.47 12.53 -24.45
C GLY A 378 4.75 13.16 -24.99
N LYS A 379 4.80 14.50 -25.09
CA LYS A 379 5.91 15.25 -25.70
C LYS A 379 6.54 16.22 -24.71
N SER A 380 7.85 16.34 -24.78
CA SER A 380 8.60 17.40 -24.10
C SER A 380 8.56 18.68 -24.93
N VAL A 381 8.14 19.79 -24.32
CA VAL A 381 8.08 21.10 -24.97
C VAL A 381 8.82 22.14 -24.15
N LYS A 382 9.15 23.27 -24.78
CA LYS A 382 9.64 24.45 -24.05
C LYS A 382 8.50 25.07 -23.26
N SER A 383 8.74 25.38 -21.98
CA SER A 383 7.70 25.95 -21.12
C SER A 383 7.51 27.45 -21.35
N GLY A 384 8.52 28.15 -21.89
CA GLY A 384 8.59 29.62 -21.89
C GLY A 384 8.89 30.23 -20.51
N ARG A 385 9.12 29.40 -19.47
CA ARG A 385 9.49 29.84 -18.12
C ARG A 385 11.01 29.91 -18.01
N GLU A 386 11.54 31.12 -18.03
CA GLU A 386 12.94 31.42 -17.72
C GLU A 386 13.15 31.39 -16.21
N LEU A 387 14.28 30.84 -15.79
CA LEU A 387 14.66 30.72 -14.39
C LEU A 387 16.14 31.03 -14.23
N LYS A 388 16.43 31.84 -13.21
CA LYS A 388 17.78 32.11 -12.73
C LYS A 388 17.78 31.96 -11.21
N LEU A 389 18.75 31.23 -10.66
CA LEU A 389 18.87 31.01 -9.23
C LEU A 389 19.69 32.15 -8.59
N GLU A 390 19.06 32.90 -7.70
CA GLU A 390 19.72 33.99 -6.97
C GLU A 390 20.35 33.50 -5.65
N ASP A 391 21.27 34.28 -5.08
CA ASP A 391 22.04 33.87 -3.89
C ASP A 391 21.19 33.63 -2.63
N ASP A 392 20.03 34.28 -2.52
CA ASP A 392 19.09 34.14 -1.41
C ASP A 392 17.98 33.10 -1.67
N GLN A 393 18.07 32.35 -2.77
CA GLN A 393 17.11 31.34 -3.17
C GLN A 393 17.66 29.92 -2.97
N ILE A 394 16.73 28.97 -2.82
CA ILE A 394 17.00 27.53 -2.82
C ILE A 394 16.14 26.84 -3.87
N LEU A 395 16.68 25.82 -4.51
CA LEU A 395 15.91 24.96 -5.39
C LEU A 395 15.19 23.89 -4.58
N VAL A 396 13.91 23.67 -4.87
CA VAL A 396 13.11 22.56 -4.33
C VAL A 396 12.71 21.68 -5.51
N VAL A 397 13.38 20.55 -5.66
CA VAL A 397 13.18 19.62 -6.78
C VAL A 397 12.39 18.42 -6.30
N GLU A 398 11.27 18.13 -6.96
CA GLU A 398 10.42 17.00 -6.62
C GLU A 398 10.29 16.02 -7.80
N GLY A 399 10.26 14.73 -7.48
CA GLY A 399 9.98 13.69 -8.45
C GLY A 399 10.37 12.31 -7.95
N ILE A 400 9.90 11.27 -8.64
CA ILE A 400 10.06 9.88 -8.17
C ILE A 400 11.54 9.48 -8.00
N HIS A 401 12.45 10.06 -8.79
CA HIS A 401 13.89 9.79 -8.78
C HIS A 401 14.73 10.82 -8.03
N ALA A 402 14.14 11.80 -7.35
CA ALA A 402 14.90 12.93 -6.78
C ALA A 402 15.98 12.50 -5.75
N LEU A 403 15.85 11.31 -5.15
CA LEU A 403 16.82 10.75 -4.20
C LEU A 403 17.80 9.75 -4.85
N ASN A 404 17.68 9.48 -6.15
CA ASN A 404 18.60 8.61 -6.86
C ASN A 404 19.97 9.31 -6.99
N PRO A 405 21.07 8.70 -6.49
CA PRO A 405 22.40 9.29 -6.56
C PRO A 405 22.88 9.66 -7.97
N GLU A 406 22.37 8.99 -9.01
CA GLU A 406 22.73 9.27 -10.41
C GLU A 406 22.17 10.61 -10.93
N LEU A 407 21.09 11.12 -10.34
CA LEU A 407 20.37 12.28 -10.88
C LEU A 407 21.16 13.60 -10.76
N MET A 408 21.93 13.76 -9.68
CA MET A 408 22.57 15.05 -9.31
C MET A 408 23.97 14.83 -8.72
N ALA A 409 24.75 13.97 -9.36
CA ALA A 409 26.08 13.58 -8.89
C ALA A 409 27.06 14.76 -8.80
N THR A 410 26.81 15.87 -9.50
CA THR A 410 27.70 17.04 -9.55
C THR A 410 27.48 18.05 -8.41
N VAL A 411 26.37 17.95 -7.65
CA VAL A 411 26.06 18.89 -6.58
C VAL A 411 26.72 18.43 -5.25
N PRO A 412 27.43 19.32 -4.52
CA PRO A 412 28.05 18.96 -3.25
C PRO A 412 27.04 18.47 -2.22
N GLN A 413 27.32 17.35 -1.56
CA GLN A 413 26.36 16.63 -0.72
C GLN A 413 25.90 17.43 0.50
N GLU A 414 26.78 18.28 1.03
CA GLU A 414 26.53 19.18 2.14
C GLU A 414 25.51 20.28 1.82
N GLN A 415 25.28 20.59 0.54
CA GLN A 415 24.31 21.57 0.07
C GLN A 415 22.92 20.98 -0.19
N ILE A 416 22.77 19.65 -0.06
CA ILE A 416 21.56 18.91 -0.38
C ILE A 416 20.85 18.50 0.91
N TYR A 417 19.54 18.75 0.94
CA TYR A 417 18.62 18.22 1.94
C TYR A 417 17.61 17.29 1.26
N ARG A 418 17.43 16.08 1.79
CA ARG A 418 16.59 15.04 1.18
C ARG A 418 15.36 14.74 2.02
N VAL A 419 14.19 14.83 1.39
CA VAL A 419 12.91 14.43 1.95
C VAL A 419 12.37 13.25 1.17
N TYR A 420 12.03 12.16 1.87
CA TYR A 420 11.33 11.03 1.27
C TYR A 420 9.85 11.03 1.70
N ALA A 421 8.96 11.41 0.79
CA ALA A 421 7.52 11.44 0.99
C ALA A 421 6.86 10.12 0.55
N SER A 422 6.19 9.43 1.47
CA SER A 422 5.47 8.18 1.19
C SER A 422 4.09 8.19 1.82
N ALA A 423 3.11 7.52 1.21
CA ALA A 423 1.75 7.42 1.76
C ALA A 423 1.62 6.17 2.63
N LEU A 424 2.27 6.17 3.79
CA LEU A 424 2.34 5.01 4.69
C LEU A 424 1.04 4.91 5.50
N THR A 425 0.12 4.07 5.02
CA THR A 425 -1.15 3.82 5.70
C THR A 425 -0.90 3.06 7.00
N THR A 426 -1.12 3.74 8.14
CA THR A 426 -0.94 3.14 9.49
C THR A 426 -2.25 2.71 10.14
N LEU A 427 -3.41 3.08 9.59
CA LEU A 427 -4.68 2.53 10.06
C LEU A 427 -4.80 1.06 9.65
N LEU A 428 -5.30 0.25 10.58
CA LEU A 428 -5.60 -1.16 10.34
C LEU A 428 -7.09 -1.34 10.05
N LEU A 429 -7.46 -2.40 9.34
CA LEU A 429 -8.87 -2.78 9.22
C LEU A 429 -9.38 -3.25 10.58
N ASP A 430 -8.62 -4.17 11.18
CA ASP A 430 -8.60 -4.50 12.60
C ASP A 430 -7.19 -4.98 12.97
N ASN A 431 -6.91 -5.26 14.24
CA ASN A 431 -5.58 -5.65 14.69
C ASN A 431 -4.93 -6.80 13.89
N HIS A 432 -5.66 -7.74 13.30
CA HIS A 432 -5.05 -8.86 12.55
C HIS A 432 -5.17 -8.69 11.03
N ASN A 433 -5.78 -7.60 10.57
CA ASN A 433 -5.98 -7.28 9.16
C ASN A 433 -5.42 -5.89 8.86
N TYR A 434 -4.18 -5.83 8.38
CA TYR A 434 -3.55 -4.57 7.95
C TYR A 434 -4.16 -4.04 6.65
N ILE A 435 -3.95 -2.75 6.39
CA ILE A 435 -4.30 -2.11 5.12
C ILE A 435 -3.02 -1.91 4.30
N PRO A 436 -2.89 -2.51 3.10
CA PRO A 436 -1.71 -2.29 2.28
C PRO A 436 -1.55 -0.81 1.90
N THR A 437 -0.38 -0.24 2.21
CA THR A 437 0.03 1.08 1.72
C THR A 437 -0.06 1.16 0.19
N THR A 438 0.20 0.06 -0.50
CA THR A 438 0.06 -0.04 -1.96
C THR A 438 -1.37 0.14 -2.45
N ASP A 439 -2.38 -0.30 -1.68
CA ASP A 439 -3.78 -0.15 -2.06
C ASP A 439 -4.21 1.32 -1.97
N ASN A 440 -3.81 2.00 -0.89
CA ASN A 440 -4.08 3.44 -0.74
C ASN A 440 -3.45 4.23 -1.90
N ARG A 441 -2.18 3.94 -2.23
CA ARG A 441 -1.49 4.59 -3.35
C ARG A 441 -2.12 4.27 -4.71
N LEU A 442 -2.58 3.05 -4.93
CA LEU A 442 -3.31 2.68 -6.14
C LEU A 442 -4.63 3.44 -6.25
N LEU A 443 -5.39 3.58 -5.15
CA LEU A 443 -6.63 4.37 -5.13
C LEU A 443 -6.36 5.85 -5.45
N ARG A 444 -5.34 6.46 -4.82
CA ARG A 444 -4.86 7.82 -5.16
C ARG A 444 -4.51 7.93 -6.65
N ARG A 445 -3.80 6.93 -7.20
CA ARG A 445 -3.39 6.90 -8.60
C ARG A 445 -4.58 6.79 -9.56
N ILE A 446 -5.54 5.91 -9.28
CA ILE A 446 -6.76 5.75 -10.10
C ILE A 446 -7.51 7.07 -10.24
N ILE A 447 -7.71 7.78 -9.13
CA ILE A 447 -8.42 9.06 -9.14
C ILE A 447 -7.63 10.12 -9.93
N ARG A 448 -6.34 10.28 -9.63
CA ARG A 448 -5.48 11.27 -10.28
C ARG A 448 -5.36 11.01 -11.79
N ASP A 449 -5.08 9.77 -12.17
CA ASP A 449 -4.85 9.40 -13.56
C ASP A 449 -6.14 9.59 -14.39
N TYR A 450 -7.32 9.31 -13.80
CA TYR A 450 -8.61 9.61 -14.42
C TYR A 450 -8.83 11.11 -14.61
N LYS A 451 -8.67 11.90 -13.53
CA LYS A 451 -8.98 13.33 -13.54
C LYS A 451 -8.03 14.17 -14.38
N TYR A 452 -6.73 13.89 -14.29
CA TYR A 452 -5.68 14.78 -14.81
C TYR A 452 -4.93 14.20 -16.01
N ARG A 453 -5.04 12.90 -16.27
CA ARG A 453 -4.29 12.22 -17.34
C ARG A 453 -5.18 11.53 -18.38
N GLY A 454 -6.49 11.50 -18.17
CA GLY A 454 -7.44 10.86 -19.09
C GLY A 454 -7.30 9.33 -19.16
N VAL A 455 -6.81 8.71 -18.10
CA VAL A 455 -6.55 7.26 -18.05
C VAL A 455 -7.62 6.56 -17.20
N SER A 456 -8.21 5.47 -17.71
CA SER A 456 -9.26 4.74 -16.99
C SER A 456 -8.71 3.95 -15.80
N ALA A 457 -9.58 3.60 -14.84
CA ALA A 457 -9.21 2.74 -13.72
C ALA A 457 -8.66 1.38 -14.19
N GLN A 458 -9.23 0.83 -15.27
CA GLN A 458 -8.75 -0.41 -15.89
C GLN A 458 -7.29 -0.27 -16.32
N GLU A 459 -6.94 0.76 -17.08
CA GLU A 459 -5.57 0.95 -17.58
C GLU A 459 -4.59 1.25 -16.44
N THR A 460 -4.99 2.01 -15.42
CA THR A 460 -4.16 2.23 -14.23
C THR A 460 -3.89 0.93 -13.48
N ILE A 461 -4.90 0.07 -13.30
CA ILE A 461 -4.74 -1.25 -12.66
C ILE A 461 -3.82 -2.14 -13.49
N ARG A 462 -4.01 -2.17 -14.83
CA ARG A 462 -3.17 -2.95 -15.76
C ARG A 462 -1.69 -2.60 -15.63
N ARG A 463 -1.36 -1.31 -15.53
CA ARG A 463 0.04 -0.82 -15.42
C ARG A 463 0.64 -0.94 -14.02
N TRP A 464 -0.17 -1.11 -12.99
CA TRP A 464 0.29 -1.09 -11.60
C TRP A 464 1.43 -2.08 -11.30
N PRO A 465 1.45 -3.32 -11.83
CA PRO A 465 2.58 -4.23 -11.63
C PRO A 465 3.91 -3.68 -12.16
N SER A 466 3.92 -3.07 -13.35
CA SER A 466 5.12 -2.47 -13.96
C SER A 466 5.63 -1.30 -13.11
N VAL A 467 4.72 -0.43 -12.65
CA VAL A 467 5.02 0.66 -11.71
C VAL A 467 5.69 0.14 -10.43
N ARG A 468 5.14 -0.92 -9.84
CA ARG A 468 5.67 -1.52 -8.61
C ARG A 468 7.07 -2.12 -8.82
N LYS A 469 7.33 -2.74 -9.97
CA LYS A 469 8.67 -3.22 -10.35
C LYS A 469 9.66 -2.05 -10.46
N GLY A 470 9.28 -0.98 -11.14
CA GLY A 470 10.09 0.23 -11.27
C GLY A 470 10.40 0.88 -9.91
N GLU A 471 9.42 0.97 -9.02
CA GLU A 471 9.62 1.48 -7.65
C GLU A 471 10.61 0.65 -6.84
N ASN A 472 10.51 -0.68 -6.90
CA ASN A 472 11.42 -1.60 -6.21
C ASN A 472 12.85 -1.46 -6.71
N LYS A 473 13.05 -1.14 -8.00
CA LYS A 473 14.37 -1.01 -8.60
C LYS A 473 14.99 0.37 -8.42
N TRP A 474 14.21 1.43 -8.64
CA TRP A 474 14.75 2.79 -8.83
C TRP A 474 14.46 3.76 -7.69
N ILE A 475 13.60 3.39 -6.73
CA ILE A 475 13.07 4.33 -5.72
C ILE A 475 13.28 3.81 -4.30
N PHE A 476 12.77 2.62 -3.96
CA PHE A 476 12.89 2.07 -2.61
C PHE A 476 14.33 1.81 -2.13
N PRO A 477 15.30 1.46 -2.97
CA PRO A 477 16.69 1.31 -2.53
C PRO A 477 17.29 2.58 -1.93
N PHE A 478 16.75 3.76 -2.27
CA PHE A 478 17.27 5.06 -1.83
C PHE A 478 16.44 5.72 -0.72
N GLN A 479 15.36 5.08 -0.24
CA GLN A 479 14.43 5.72 0.70
C GLN A 479 15.06 6.07 2.06
N GLU A 480 15.99 5.24 2.56
CA GLU A 480 16.70 5.46 3.82
C GLU A 480 17.85 6.47 3.69
N ASN A 481 18.19 6.91 2.48
CA ASN A 481 19.21 7.94 2.24
C ASN A 481 18.70 9.37 2.48
N CYS A 482 17.44 9.55 2.88
CA CYS A 482 16.84 10.86 3.14
C CYS A 482 17.31 11.49 4.46
N ASP A 483 17.37 12.82 4.56
CA ASP A 483 17.55 13.49 5.86
C ASP A 483 16.25 13.43 6.69
N GLN A 484 15.10 13.48 6.02
CA GLN A 484 13.78 13.33 6.63
C GLN A 484 12.87 12.41 5.82
N MET A 485 12.20 11.50 6.51
CA MET A 485 11.07 10.77 5.95
C MET A 485 9.77 11.50 6.32
N PHE A 486 8.83 11.54 5.39
CA PHE A 486 7.56 12.23 5.55
C PHE A 486 6.43 11.30 5.12
N ASN A 487 5.48 11.08 6.02
CA ASN A 487 4.30 10.29 5.69
C ASN A 487 3.16 11.21 5.27
N SER A 488 2.80 11.16 3.98
CA SER A 488 1.70 11.96 3.43
C SER A 488 0.32 11.31 3.60
N ALA A 489 0.24 10.16 4.27
CA ALA A 489 -1.04 9.53 4.57
C ALA A 489 -1.81 10.33 5.64
N MET A 490 -3.09 10.58 5.39
CA MET A 490 -4.00 11.17 6.37
C MET A 490 -4.83 10.06 7.00
N LEU A 491 -5.07 10.12 8.31
CA LEU A 491 -5.83 9.08 9.01
C LEU A 491 -7.26 8.95 8.51
N PHE A 492 -7.84 10.01 7.95
CA PHE A 492 -9.20 9.99 7.41
C PHE A 492 -9.29 9.76 5.89
N GLU A 493 -8.15 9.68 5.18
CA GLU A 493 -8.16 9.83 3.71
C GLU A 493 -9.01 8.80 2.98
N LEU A 494 -9.00 7.54 3.43
CA LEU A 494 -9.73 6.47 2.76
C LEU A 494 -11.24 6.70 2.80
N ALA A 495 -11.74 7.34 3.87
CA ALA A 495 -13.14 7.72 3.98
C ALA A 495 -13.53 8.82 2.97
N VAL A 496 -12.58 9.65 2.54
CA VAL A 496 -12.82 10.71 1.55
C VAL A 496 -12.63 10.18 0.13
N ILE A 497 -11.50 9.50 -0.10
CA ILE A 497 -11.09 8.92 -1.39
C ILE A 497 -12.13 7.93 -1.91
N LYS A 498 -12.77 7.16 -1.01
CA LYS A 498 -13.79 6.18 -1.35
C LYS A 498 -14.86 6.73 -2.31
N SER A 499 -15.41 7.90 -2.01
CA SER A 499 -16.51 8.51 -2.78
C SER A 499 -16.12 8.81 -4.23
N GLN A 500 -14.84 9.02 -4.51
CA GLN A 500 -14.32 9.23 -5.87
C GLN A 500 -13.83 7.93 -6.52
N ALA A 501 -13.25 7.01 -5.74
CA ALA A 501 -12.70 5.76 -6.26
C ALA A 501 -13.77 4.74 -6.64
N GLU A 502 -14.84 4.58 -5.85
CA GLU A 502 -15.87 3.55 -6.09
C GLU A 502 -16.53 3.65 -7.48
N PRO A 503 -16.97 4.84 -7.95
CA PRO A 503 -17.55 4.98 -9.29
C PRO A 503 -16.58 4.62 -10.42
N LEU A 504 -15.27 4.87 -10.24
CA LEU A 504 -14.25 4.56 -11.24
C LEU A 504 -13.95 3.05 -11.29
N LEU A 505 -13.90 2.40 -10.12
CA LEU A 505 -13.70 0.96 -10.02
C LEU A 505 -14.92 0.18 -10.55
N GLU A 506 -16.12 0.74 -10.46
CA GLU A 506 -17.34 0.12 -11.00
C GLU A 506 -17.38 0.11 -12.53
N GLN A 507 -16.66 1.01 -13.19
CA GLN A 507 -16.57 1.06 -14.66
C GLN A 507 -15.67 -0.05 -15.24
N VAL A 508 -14.90 -0.77 -14.41
CA VAL A 508 -14.05 -1.87 -14.88
C VAL A 508 -14.92 -3.08 -15.25
N PRO A 509 -14.93 -3.55 -16.51
CA PRO A 509 -15.81 -4.64 -16.97
C PRO A 509 -15.47 -6.01 -16.34
N GLU A 510 -16.47 -6.88 -16.09
CA GLU A 510 -16.21 -8.21 -15.49
C GLU A 510 -15.43 -9.17 -16.39
N ASP A 511 -15.36 -8.92 -17.70
CA ASP A 511 -14.74 -9.79 -18.70
C ASP A 511 -13.23 -9.54 -18.91
N CYS A 512 -12.65 -8.57 -18.20
CA CYS A 512 -11.21 -8.28 -18.23
C CYS A 512 -10.47 -8.76 -16.97
N PRO A 513 -9.14 -9.05 -17.05
CA PRO A 513 -8.35 -9.50 -15.90
C PRO A 513 -8.29 -8.46 -14.76
N GLU A 514 -8.29 -7.16 -15.09
CA GLU A 514 -8.18 -6.07 -14.12
C GLU A 514 -9.37 -6.00 -13.15
N TYR A 515 -10.49 -6.60 -13.52
CA TYR A 515 -11.68 -6.68 -12.70
C TYR A 515 -11.41 -7.31 -11.33
N ALA A 516 -10.52 -8.28 -11.24
CA ALA A 516 -10.20 -8.95 -9.98
C ALA A 516 -9.70 -7.96 -8.91
N GLU A 517 -8.78 -7.07 -9.30
CA GLU A 517 -8.25 -6.04 -8.42
C GLU A 517 -9.28 -4.92 -8.19
N ALA A 518 -10.05 -4.52 -9.21
CA ALA A 518 -11.11 -3.52 -9.04
C ALA A 518 -12.20 -3.98 -8.04
N TYR A 519 -12.67 -5.22 -8.19
CA TYR A 519 -13.63 -5.86 -7.29
C TYR A 519 -13.07 -5.97 -5.87
N ARG A 520 -11.79 -6.35 -5.71
CA ARG A 520 -11.12 -6.44 -4.41
C ARG A 520 -11.05 -5.07 -3.72
N LEU A 521 -10.68 -4.02 -4.43
CA LEU A 521 -10.63 -2.65 -3.89
C LEU A 521 -12.03 -2.17 -3.49
N ARG A 522 -13.07 -2.43 -4.31
CA ARG A 522 -14.47 -2.12 -3.94
C ARG A 522 -14.90 -2.86 -2.68
N LYS A 523 -14.60 -4.16 -2.57
CA LYS A 523 -14.93 -4.96 -1.38
C LYS A 523 -14.22 -4.42 -0.13
N PHE A 524 -12.99 -3.93 -0.28
CA PHE A 524 -12.25 -3.28 0.80
C PHE A 524 -12.87 -1.94 1.19
N LEU A 525 -13.20 -1.08 0.22
CA LEU A 525 -13.80 0.22 0.49
C LEU A 525 -15.13 0.11 1.23
N LYS A 526 -15.92 -0.96 1.02
CA LYS A 526 -17.19 -1.20 1.74
C LYS A 526 -17.08 -1.17 3.27
N TYR A 527 -15.92 -1.48 3.85
CA TYR A 527 -15.72 -1.40 5.31
C TYR A 527 -15.67 0.03 5.85
N ILE A 528 -15.55 1.05 4.99
CA ILE A 528 -15.22 2.42 5.39
C ILE A 528 -16.45 3.32 5.24
N ARG A 529 -16.79 4.08 6.28
CA ARG A 529 -17.81 5.14 6.22
C ARG A 529 -17.28 6.33 5.43
N PRO A 530 -18.07 6.93 4.54
CA PRO A 530 -17.60 8.06 3.74
C PRO A 530 -17.53 9.35 4.58
N ILE A 531 -16.57 10.20 4.26
CA ILE A 531 -16.52 11.59 4.71
C ILE A 531 -16.76 12.50 3.50
N PRO A 532 -17.69 13.47 3.59
CA PRO A 532 -17.92 14.46 2.54
C PRO A 532 -16.66 15.30 2.20
N GLU A 533 -16.43 15.52 0.90
CA GLU A 533 -15.24 16.22 0.41
C GLU A 533 -15.22 17.73 0.72
N ASP A 534 -16.38 18.33 0.93
CA ASP A 534 -16.54 19.75 1.30
C ASP A 534 -15.97 20.07 2.69
N GLN A 535 -15.75 19.06 3.53
CA GLN A 535 -15.07 19.21 4.83
C GLN A 535 -13.54 19.32 4.71
N ILE A 536 -12.96 19.04 3.54
CA ILE A 536 -11.51 18.96 3.37
C ILE A 536 -10.93 20.35 3.09
N PRO A 537 -9.89 20.81 3.82
CA PRO A 537 -9.29 22.10 3.55
C PRO A 537 -8.70 22.20 2.14
N PRO A 538 -8.71 23.39 1.50
CA PRO A 538 -8.11 23.58 0.17
C PRO A 538 -6.58 23.44 0.17
N THR A 539 -5.94 23.50 1.35
CA THR A 539 -4.49 23.30 1.55
C THR A 539 -4.12 21.85 1.89
N SER A 540 -5.10 20.94 2.00
CA SER A 540 -4.86 19.53 2.34
C SER A 540 -4.00 18.83 1.29
N LEU A 541 -3.14 17.90 1.73
CA LEU A 541 -2.37 17.03 0.82
C LEU A 541 -3.28 16.18 -0.08
N LEU A 542 -4.51 15.92 0.34
CA LEU A 542 -5.47 15.14 -0.44
C LEU A 542 -6.02 15.90 -1.65
N ARG A 543 -5.90 17.23 -1.67
CA ARG A 543 -6.42 18.07 -2.77
C ARG A 543 -5.69 17.83 -4.10
N GLU A 544 -4.51 17.23 -4.07
CA GLU A 544 -3.82 16.68 -5.25
C GLU A 544 -4.66 15.65 -6.00
N PHE A 545 -5.41 14.83 -5.25
CA PHE A 545 -6.18 13.72 -5.80
C PHE A 545 -7.65 14.11 -5.95
N LEU A 546 -8.18 14.87 -4.98
CA LEU A 546 -9.59 15.20 -4.91
C LEU A 546 -9.98 16.39 -5.80
N GLY A 547 -9.04 17.31 -6.10
CA GLY A 547 -9.34 18.62 -6.69
C GLY A 547 -9.73 19.65 -5.64
N GLY A 548 -9.94 20.92 -6.03
CA GLY A 548 -10.32 22.01 -5.12
C GLY A 548 -9.16 22.56 -4.27
N SER A 549 -7.93 22.40 -4.74
CA SER A 549 -6.71 22.90 -4.08
C SER A 549 -6.59 24.42 -4.18
N SER A 550 -6.02 25.07 -3.16
CA SER A 550 -5.55 26.46 -3.25
C SER A 550 -4.20 26.59 -3.97
N PHE A 551 -3.51 25.46 -4.21
CA PHE A 551 -2.29 25.40 -5.00
C PHE A 551 -2.60 25.08 -6.47
N GLU A 552 -1.90 25.76 -7.39
CA GLU A 552 -1.87 25.44 -8.83
C GLU A 552 -0.90 24.29 -9.07
N TYR A 553 -1.28 23.27 -9.86
CA TYR A 553 -0.47 22.07 -10.13
C TYR A 553 0.12 22.07 -11.52
#